data_AF-A0A0P9SB39-F1
#
_entry.id   AF-A0A0P9SB39-F1
#
_cell.length_a   1.000
_cell.length_b   1.000
_cell.length_c   1.000
_cell.angle_alpha   90.00
_cell.angle_beta   90.00
_cell.angle_gamma   90.00
#
_symmetry.space_group_name_H-M   'P 1'
#
loop_
_entity.id
_entity.type
_entity.pdbx_description
1 polymer ?
#
loop_
_entity_poly.entity_id
_entity_poly.type
_entity_poly.pdbx_seq_one_letter_code
_entity_poly.pdbx_strand_id
1 'polypeptide(L)'
;MRALPILQTFKLLALTGLAVLVASCSSPSRTTSSQSPKGGAAVRSMPGLDINRAHKDGAPWWDVDVSRIPDATPTLHTGAYKANPYTVLGKTYFPMSDSKRYVASGTASWYGTKFHGQNTANGEVYDLYGMSAAHKTLPLPSYVKVTNLDNNRTVILRVNDRGPFYSDRIIDLS
;
A
#
# COMPACT_ATOMS: atom_id res chain seq x y z
N MET A 1 -19.63 -63.14 -46.72
CA MET A 1 -20.90 -63.76 -47.15
C MET A 1 -21.84 -63.80 -45.96
N ARG A 2 -23.11 -63.37 -46.15
CA ARG A 2 -24.30 -63.55 -45.27
C ARG A 2 -24.27 -62.76 -43.94
N ALA A 3 -24.95 -61.64 -43.73
CA ALA A 3 -26.28 -61.12 -44.11
C ALA A 3 -27.48 -61.70 -43.33
N LEU A 4 -28.16 -60.75 -42.65
CA LEU A 4 -29.62 -60.60 -42.40
C LEU A 4 -30.24 -61.45 -41.26
N PRO A 5 -31.42 -61.09 -40.68
CA PRO A 5 -32.46 -60.17 -41.19
C PRO A 5 -33.14 -59.22 -40.13
N ILE A 6 -33.70 -58.04 -40.52
CA ILE A 6 -35.15 -57.72 -40.71
C ILE A 6 -35.90 -57.42 -39.37
N LEU A 7 -36.78 -56.42 -39.19
CA LEU A 7 -37.31 -55.29 -39.97
C LEU A 7 -38.39 -54.60 -39.08
N GLN A 8 -38.83 -53.40 -39.52
CA GLN A 8 -40.13 -52.74 -39.26
C GLN A 8 -40.24 -51.78 -38.06
N THR A 9 -40.94 -50.64 -38.10
CA THR A 9 -41.37 -49.69 -39.16
C THR A 9 -41.95 -48.45 -38.46
N PHE A 10 -41.70 -47.27 -39.04
CA PHE A 10 -42.58 -46.09 -39.19
C PHE A 10 -43.36 -45.45 -38.01
N LYS A 11 -43.16 -44.11 -37.92
CA LYS A 11 -44.12 -43.01 -37.63
C LYS A 11 -44.63 -42.94 -36.17
N LEU A 12 -44.80 -41.78 -35.53
CA LEU A 12 -45.42 -40.54 -35.97
C LEU A 12 -45.05 -39.39 -34.99
N LEU A 13 -45.03 -38.16 -35.48
CA LEU A 13 -44.98 -36.90 -34.72
C LEU A 13 -46.04 -36.83 -33.59
N ALA A 14 -45.69 -36.25 -32.44
CA ALA A 14 -46.60 -35.43 -31.64
C ALA A 14 -45.83 -34.39 -30.81
N LEU A 15 -46.09 -33.11 -31.11
CA LEU A 15 -45.76 -31.97 -30.26
C LEU A 15 -46.43 -32.13 -28.89
N THR A 16 -45.69 -31.88 -27.80
CA THR A 16 -46.25 -31.23 -26.62
C THR A 16 -45.21 -30.26 -26.06
N GLY A 17 -45.58 -28.98 -26.07
CA GLY A 17 -44.80 -27.92 -25.44
C GLY A 17 -44.94 -27.98 -23.93
N LEU A 18 -43.85 -27.66 -23.23
CA LEU A 18 -43.91 -27.27 -21.84
C LEU A 18 -43.15 -25.95 -21.69
N ALA A 19 -43.92 -24.88 -21.62
CA ALA A 19 -43.43 -23.54 -21.30
C ALA A 19 -42.95 -23.53 -19.85
N VAL A 20 -41.63 -23.37 -19.65
CA VAL A 20 -41.08 -23.07 -18.33
C VAL A 20 -41.14 -21.56 -18.14
N LEU A 21 -42.17 -21.11 -17.43
CA LEU A 21 -42.27 -19.77 -16.87
C LEU A 21 -41.26 -19.64 -15.74
N VAL A 22 -40.10 -19.04 -16.02
CA VAL A 22 -39.19 -18.58 -14.95
C VAL A 22 -39.75 -17.26 -14.43
N ALA A 23 -40.37 -17.32 -13.26
CA ALA A 23 -40.78 -16.13 -12.51
C ALA A 23 -39.52 -15.36 -12.07
N SER A 24 -39.22 -14.27 -12.79
CA SER A 24 -38.22 -13.29 -12.40
C SER A 24 -38.81 -12.42 -11.28
N CYS A 25 -38.56 -12.81 -10.03
CA CYS A 25 -38.84 -11.96 -8.87
C CYS A 25 -37.77 -10.87 -8.78
N SER A 26 -38.04 -9.73 -9.41
CA SER A 26 -37.35 -8.48 -9.17
C SER A 26 -37.61 -8.02 -7.73
N SER A 27 -36.63 -8.25 -6.85
CA SER A 27 -36.62 -7.62 -5.54
C SER A 27 -36.19 -6.16 -5.70
N PRO A 28 -36.91 -5.17 -5.15
CA PRO A 28 -36.48 -3.78 -5.20
C PRO A 28 -35.18 -3.64 -4.41
N SER A 29 -34.14 -3.14 -5.07
CA SER A 29 -32.93 -2.64 -4.46
C SER A 29 -33.31 -1.47 -3.54
N ARG A 30 -33.55 -1.79 -2.27
CA ARG A 30 -33.54 -0.78 -1.21
C ARG A 30 -32.12 -0.24 -1.19
N THR A 31 -31.97 1.01 -1.62
CA THR A 31 -30.79 1.83 -1.36
C THR A 31 -30.65 1.97 0.15
N THR A 32 -30.04 0.97 0.78
CA THR A 32 -29.39 1.15 2.06
C THR A 32 -28.18 2.00 1.74
N SER A 33 -28.27 3.28 2.11
CA SER A 33 -27.12 4.08 2.46
C SER A 33 -26.28 3.25 3.42
N SER A 34 -25.30 2.53 2.88
CA SER A 34 -24.22 1.95 3.67
C SER A 34 -23.45 3.14 4.20
N GLN A 35 -23.89 3.57 5.37
CA GLN A 35 -23.12 4.39 6.29
C GLN A 35 -21.69 3.87 6.26
N SER A 36 -20.78 4.73 5.82
CA SER A 36 -19.35 4.48 5.93
C SER A 36 -19.05 3.97 7.33
N PRO A 37 -18.26 2.90 7.49
CA PRO A 37 -17.74 2.57 8.81
C PRO A 37 -17.06 3.84 9.33
N LYS A 38 -17.42 4.27 10.54
CA LYS A 38 -16.65 5.22 11.34
C LYS A 38 -15.31 4.55 11.69
N GLY A 39 -14.44 4.40 10.70
CA GLY A 39 -13.03 4.03 10.83
C GLY A 39 -12.24 5.30 11.11
N GLY A 40 -11.25 5.20 12.00
CA GLY A 40 -10.51 6.30 12.62
C GLY A 40 -10.21 7.46 11.68
N ALA A 41 -10.35 8.68 12.20
CA ALA A 41 -10.09 9.91 11.48
C ALA A 41 -8.70 9.84 10.81
N ALA A 42 -8.68 9.51 9.51
CA ALA A 42 -7.48 9.66 8.71
C ALA A 42 -7.13 11.14 8.76
N VAL A 43 -6.02 11.46 9.41
CA VAL A 43 -5.45 12.80 9.42
C VAL A 43 -5.08 13.10 7.96
N ARG A 44 -5.90 13.91 7.29
CA ARG A 44 -5.68 14.24 5.87
C ARG A 44 -4.67 15.38 5.79
N SER A 45 -3.58 15.14 5.08
CA SER A 45 -2.59 16.15 4.69
C SER A 45 -3.30 17.23 3.86
N MET A 46 -3.46 18.43 4.43
CA MET A 46 -4.07 19.56 3.72
C MET A 46 -3.05 20.18 2.75
N PRO A 47 -3.30 20.22 1.44
CA PRO A 47 -2.47 20.98 0.52
C PRO A 47 -3.01 22.41 0.44
N GLY A 48 -2.32 23.35 1.08
CA GLY A 48 -2.46 24.78 0.83
C GLY A 48 -1.19 25.27 0.13
N LEU A 49 -1.27 25.49 -1.19
CA LEU A 49 -0.17 25.96 -2.03
C LEU A 49 0.22 27.41 -1.69
N ASP A 50 1.16 27.59 -0.75
CA ASP A 50 2.09 28.71 -0.83
C ASP A 50 3.30 28.27 -1.66
N ILE A 51 3.20 28.50 -2.97
CA ILE A 51 4.23 28.15 -3.96
C ILE A 51 5.60 28.78 -3.67
N ASN A 52 5.66 29.83 -2.83
CA ASN A 52 6.92 30.48 -2.48
C ASN A 52 7.62 29.82 -1.27
N ARG A 53 6.89 29.10 -0.41
CA ARG A 53 7.44 28.44 0.78
C ARG A 53 7.77 26.96 0.59
N ALA A 54 7.15 26.31 -0.39
CA ALA A 54 7.42 24.92 -0.78
C ALA A 54 8.90 24.62 -1.12
N HIS A 55 9.73 25.66 -1.30
CA HIS A 55 11.16 25.51 -1.60
C HIS A 55 12.06 25.26 -0.39
N LYS A 56 11.62 25.53 0.85
CA LYS A 56 12.43 25.29 2.05
C LYS A 56 11.93 24.06 2.79
N ASP A 57 12.76 23.03 2.85
CA ASP A 57 12.45 21.79 3.56
C ASP A 57 12.32 22.03 5.07
N GLY A 58 11.44 21.27 5.72
CA GLY A 58 11.16 21.39 7.15
C GLY A 58 9.71 21.06 7.52
N ALA A 59 9.36 21.44 8.75
CA ALA A 59 8.11 21.06 9.38
C ALA A 59 6.93 21.75 8.67
N PRO A 60 5.74 21.14 8.69
CA PRO A 60 4.52 21.82 8.29
C PRO A 60 4.34 23.06 9.18
N TRP A 61 3.80 24.13 8.61
CA TRP A 61 3.50 25.38 9.34
C TRP A 61 2.14 25.35 10.04
N TRP A 62 1.49 24.20 10.05
CA TRP A 62 0.21 23.94 10.68
C TRP A 62 0.34 22.77 11.65
N ASP A 63 -0.47 22.80 12.71
CA ASP A 63 -0.44 21.77 13.75
C ASP A 63 -1.32 20.58 13.40
N VAL A 64 -0.79 19.40 13.67
CA VAL A 64 -1.47 18.12 13.51
C VAL A 64 -1.22 17.29 14.76
N ASP A 65 -2.28 16.71 15.33
CA ASP A 65 -2.15 15.74 16.41
C ASP A 65 -1.67 14.39 15.84
N VAL A 66 -0.35 14.24 15.76
CA VAL A 66 0.32 13.04 15.24
C VAL A 66 0.13 11.81 16.13
N SER A 67 -0.32 11.97 17.38
CA SER A 67 -0.53 10.85 18.30
C SER A 67 -1.68 9.94 17.87
N ARG A 68 -2.53 10.40 16.95
CA ARG A 68 -3.67 9.66 16.41
C ARG A 68 -3.36 8.91 15.12
N ILE A 69 -2.17 9.10 14.56
CA ILE A 69 -1.77 8.40 13.34
C ILE A 69 -1.54 6.92 13.72
N PRO A 70 -2.29 5.98 13.12
CA PRO A 70 -2.16 4.57 13.44
C PRO A 70 -0.90 3.99 12.82
N ASP A 71 -0.28 3.04 13.51
CA ASP A 71 0.84 2.24 13.01
C ASP A 71 0.61 1.68 11.60
N ALA A 72 1.71 1.52 10.84
CA ALA A 72 1.66 0.92 9.52
C ALA A 72 1.20 -0.54 9.61
N THR A 73 0.23 -0.91 8.75
CA THR A 73 -0.24 -2.29 8.63
C THR A 73 0.39 -2.97 7.41
N PRO A 74 0.84 -4.23 7.53
CA PRO A 74 1.37 -5.00 6.41
C PRO A 74 0.42 -5.12 5.22
N THR A 75 0.72 -4.37 4.16
CA THR A 75 0.09 -4.45 2.84
C THR A 75 1.02 -5.07 1.78
N LEU A 76 0.42 -5.83 0.86
CA LEU A 76 1.09 -6.37 -0.32
C LEU A 76 1.52 -5.23 -1.25
N HIS A 77 2.77 -5.26 -1.71
CA HIS A 77 3.25 -4.40 -2.80
C HIS A 77 3.21 -5.16 -4.12
N THR A 78 2.56 -4.59 -5.13
CA THR A 78 2.43 -5.19 -6.46
C THR A 78 3.25 -4.45 -7.53
N GLY A 79 3.87 -3.32 -7.17
CA GLY A 79 4.67 -2.50 -8.08
C GLY A 79 6.15 -2.89 -8.11
N ALA A 80 6.89 -2.27 -9.03
CA ALA A 80 8.34 -2.32 -9.03
C ALA A 80 8.91 -1.63 -7.78
N TYR A 81 10.10 -2.03 -7.36
CA TYR A 81 10.84 -1.36 -6.29
C TYR A 81 12.34 -1.43 -6.54
N LYS A 82 13.10 -0.47 -5.99
CA LYS A 82 14.55 -0.38 -6.16
C LYS A 82 15.30 -1.40 -5.30
N ALA A 83 15.36 -2.65 -5.76
CA ALA A 83 16.06 -3.77 -5.12
C ALA A 83 17.56 -3.87 -5.48
N ASN A 84 17.95 -3.32 -6.64
CA ASN A 84 19.31 -3.43 -7.13
C ASN A 84 20.29 -2.54 -6.35
N PRO A 85 21.58 -2.89 -6.30
CA PRO A 85 22.62 -1.99 -5.82
C PRO A 85 22.56 -0.63 -6.52
N TYR A 86 22.86 0.43 -5.78
CA TYR A 86 22.72 1.80 -6.28
C TYR A 86 23.75 2.73 -5.63
N THR A 87 24.09 3.83 -6.31
CA THR A 87 25.11 4.79 -5.87
C THR A 87 24.49 6.16 -5.67
N VAL A 88 24.76 6.77 -4.51
CA VAL A 88 24.34 8.13 -4.15
C VAL A 88 25.52 8.82 -3.47
N LEU A 89 25.83 10.06 -3.91
CA LEU A 89 26.95 10.85 -3.37
C LEU A 89 28.29 10.08 -3.34
N GLY A 90 28.57 9.30 -4.39
CA GLY A 90 29.81 8.52 -4.51
C GLY A 90 29.88 7.26 -3.64
N LYS A 91 28.84 6.97 -2.84
CA LYS A 91 28.75 5.74 -2.02
C LYS A 91 27.78 4.74 -2.63
N THR A 92 28.22 3.51 -2.78
CA THR A 92 27.40 2.40 -3.26
C THR A 92 26.75 1.66 -2.10
N TYR A 93 25.45 1.40 -2.24
CA TYR A 93 24.62 0.67 -1.29
C TYR A 93 24.13 -0.63 -1.91
N PHE A 94 24.05 -1.66 -1.09
CA PHE A 94 23.60 -2.99 -1.48
C PHE A 94 22.38 -3.35 -0.64
N PRO A 95 21.16 -3.23 -1.20
CA PRO A 95 19.95 -3.67 -0.51
C PRO A 95 20.05 -5.13 -0.06
N MET A 96 19.62 -5.39 1.16
CA MET A 96 19.53 -6.72 1.76
C MET A 96 18.38 -7.49 1.09
N SER A 97 18.53 -8.80 0.99
CA SER A 97 17.48 -9.70 0.50
C SER A 97 16.45 -10.07 1.58
N ASP A 98 16.83 -9.99 2.85
CA ASP A 98 15.98 -10.29 4.01
C ASP A 98 16.25 -9.29 5.15
N SER A 99 15.24 -9.05 5.99
CA SER A 99 15.29 -8.17 7.15
C SER A 99 14.82 -8.81 8.45
N LYS A 100 14.45 -10.10 8.46
CA LYS A 100 13.90 -10.80 9.65
C LYS A 100 14.76 -10.72 10.91
N ARG A 101 16.09 -10.61 10.76
CA ARG A 101 17.07 -10.54 11.85
C ARG A 101 17.69 -9.16 12.02
N TYR A 102 17.22 -8.17 11.26
CA TYR A 102 17.80 -6.83 11.28
C TYR A 102 17.47 -6.13 12.60
N VAL A 103 18.51 -5.73 13.32
CA VAL A 103 18.43 -4.89 14.52
C VAL A 103 19.57 -3.88 14.44
N ALA A 104 19.25 -2.62 14.65
CA ALA A 104 20.22 -1.53 14.66
C ALA A 104 19.79 -0.44 15.64
N SER A 105 20.77 0.35 16.07
CA SER A 105 20.55 1.56 16.86
C SER A 105 21.38 2.69 16.27
N GLY A 106 20.82 3.88 16.24
CA GLY A 106 21.45 5.04 15.62
C GLY A 106 20.47 6.19 15.46
N THR A 107 20.98 7.29 14.94
CA THR A 107 20.21 8.53 14.79
C THR A 107 19.09 8.36 13.77
N ALA A 108 17.88 8.75 14.15
CA ALA A 108 16.74 8.87 13.26
C ALA A 108 16.47 10.36 12.93
N SER A 109 15.86 10.64 11.79
CA SER A 109 15.22 11.94 11.53
C SER A 109 13.88 11.77 10.83
N TRP A 110 13.36 12.82 10.20
CA TRP A 110 12.12 12.82 9.44
C TRP A 110 12.26 13.70 8.19
N TYR A 111 11.50 13.39 7.13
CA TYR A 111 11.46 14.22 5.92
C TYR A 111 10.40 15.31 6.02
N GLY A 112 10.77 16.52 5.63
CA GLY A 112 9.85 17.64 5.66
C GLY A 112 8.94 17.76 4.45
N THR A 113 8.19 18.86 4.46
CA THR A 113 7.14 19.20 3.49
C THR A 113 7.61 19.22 2.04
N LYS A 114 8.90 19.43 1.77
CA LYS A 114 9.46 19.47 0.41
C LYS A 114 9.21 18.19 -0.40
N PHE A 115 9.21 17.04 0.28
CA PHE A 115 9.04 15.75 -0.38
C PHE A 115 7.58 15.32 -0.50
N HIS A 116 6.66 16.00 0.22
CA HIS A 116 5.25 15.62 0.25
C HIS A 116 4.66 15.58 -1.16
N GLY A 117 3.98 14.48 -1.49
CA GLY A 117 3.41 14.25 -2.82
C GLY A 117 4.38 13.74 -3.88
N GLN A 118 5.67 13.55 -3.57
CA GLN A 118 6.66 12.99 -4.50
C GLN A 118 6.69 11.45 -4.42
N ASN A 119 7.17 10.80 -5.47
CA ASN A 119 7.33 9.35 -5.50
C ASN A 119 8.55 8.90 -4.68
N THR A 120 8.35 7.87 -3.86
CA THR A 120 9.38 7.13 -3.12
C THR A 120 10.07 6.10 -4.03
N ALA A 121 11.11 5.43 -3.51
CA ALA A 121 11.86 4.41 -4.22
C ALA A 121 11.08 3.14 -4.58
N ASN A 122 9.95 2.86 -3.94
CA ASN A 122 9.05 1.78 -4.36
C ASN A 122 7.86 2.27 -5.22
N GLY A 123 7.83 3.57 -5.57
CA GLY A 123 6.82 4.18 -6.42
C GLY A 123 5.57 4.65 -5.67
N GLU A 124 5.46 4.44 -4.35
CA GLU A 124 4.39 5.04 -3.55
C GLU A 124 4.58 6.55 -3.43
N VAL A 125 3.48 7.29 -3.32
CA VAL A 125 3.51 8.74 -3.05
C VAL A 125 3.84 8.96 -1.57
N TYR A 126 4.86 9.77 -1.30
CA TYR A 126 5.24 10.15 0.05
C TYR A 126 4.18 11.05 0.69
N ASP A 127 3.72 10.63 1.86
CA ASP A 127 2.80 11.37 2.72
C ASP A 127 3.51 11.73 4.03
N LEU A 128 3.51 13.01 4.38
CA LEU A 128 4.11 13.53 5.61
C LEU A 128 3.43 12.95 6.86
N TYR A 129 2.15 12.57 6.77
CA TYR A 129 1.41 11.95 7.87
C TYR A 129 1.20 10.44 7.64
N GLY A 130 1.91 9.86 6.68
CA GLY A 130 1.97 8.42 6.54
C GLY A 130 2.77 7.79 7.69
N MET A 131 2.62 6.48 7.89
CA MET A 131 3.56 5.72 8.75
C MET A 131 4.60 5.03 7.86
N SER A 132 5.48 5.84 7.29
CA SER A 132 6.49 5.41 6.33
C SER A 132 7.90 5.78 6.75
N ALA A 133 8.89 5.15 6.14
CA ALA A 133 10.29 5.45 6.39
C ALA A 133 11.18 5.19 5.17
N ALA A 134 12.31 5.89 5.12
CA ALA A 134 13.42 5.59 4.22
C ALA A 134 14.53 4.84 4.96
N HIS A 135 15.07 3.81 4.30
CA HIS A 135 16.25 3.10 4.77
C HIS A 135 17.20 2.75 3.63
N LYS A 136 18.51 2.83 3.89
CA LYS A 136 19.58 2.64 2.90
C LYS A 136 19.52 1.25 2.25
N THR A 137 19.30 0.21 3.06
CA THR A 137 19.51 -1.17 2.59
C THR A 137 18.43 -2.16 3.00
N LEU A 138 17.35 -1.76 3.67
CA LEU A 138 16.30 -2.73 4.00
C LEU A 138 15.56 -3.15 2.73
N PRO A 139 15.04 -4.39 2.62
CA PRO A 139 14.17 -4.75 1.51
C PRO A 139 13.00 -3.78 1.41
N LEU A 140 12.56 -3.47 0.17
CA LEU A 140 11.38 -2.65 -0.06
C LEU A 140 10.22 -3.52 -0.61
N PRO A 141 9.00 -3.35 -0.09
CA PRO A 141 8.74 -2.80 1.23
C PRO A 141 9.27 -3.72 2.34
N SER A 142 9.50 -3.16 3.51
CA SER A 142 9.61 -3.92 4.76
C SER A 142 8.89 -3.18 5.87
N TYR A 143 8.72 -3.82 7.03
CA TYR A 143 8.10 -3.21 8.20
C TYR A 143 9.08 -3.25 9.36
N VAL A 144 9.24 -2.09 10.01
CA VAL A 144 10.18 -1.94 11.12
C VAL A 144 9.46 -1.39 12.33
N LYS A 145 9.80 -1.93 13.49
CA LYS A 145 9.49 -1.31 14.77
C LYS A 145 10.61 -0.35 15.12
N VAL A 146 10.29 0.92 15.25
CA VAL A 146 11.22 1.94 15.74
C VAL A 146 10.86 2.25 17.19
N THR A 147 11.86 2.27 18.06
CA THR A 147 11.72 2.68 19.46
C THR A 147 12.49 3.97 19.65
N ASN A 148 11.80 5.02 20.12
CA ASN A 148 12.50 6.21 20.60
C ASN A 148 13.09 5.88 21.98
N LEU A 149 14.42 5.90 22.08
CA LEU A 149 15.14 5.49 23.28
C LEU A 149 15.01 6.49 24.44
N ASP A 150 14.64 7.74 24.16
CA ASP A 150 14.50 8.78 25.19
C ASP A 150 13.21 8.60 26.01
N ASN A 151 12.17 8.01 25.40
CA ASN A 151 10.84 7.90 26.03
C ASN A 151 10.19 6.51 25.90
N ASN A 152 10.90 5.53 25.32
CA ASN A 152 10.46 4.15 25.08
C ASN A 152 9.18 4.01 24.24
N ARG A 153 8.73 5.07 23.56
CA ARG A 153 7.59 4.98 22.64
C ARG A 153 8.01 4.24 21.38
N THR A 154 7.09 3.44 20.86
CA THR A 154 7.32 2.63 19.66
C THR A 154 6.29 2.90 18.60
N VAL A 155 6.71 2.81 17.35
CA VAL A 155 5.83 2.82 16.18
C VAL A 155 6.24 1.74 15.19
N ILE A 156 5.28 1.27 14.39
CA ILE A 156 5.52 0.40 13.25
C ILE A 156 5.43 1.24 11.97
N LEU A 157 6.46 1.15 11.14
CA LEU A 157 6.58 1.94 9.90
C LEU A 157 6.77 1.01 8.71
N ARG A 158 6.21 1.39 7.57
CA ARG A 158 6.52 0.79 6.27
C ARG A 158 7.76 1.45 5.68
N VAL A 159 8.82 0.69 5.49
CA VAL A 159 9.99 1.17 4.73
C VAL A 159 9.64 1.08 3.25
N ASN A 160 9.41 2.24 2.61
CA ASN A 160 9.05 2.34 1.19
C ASN A 160 10.06 3.16 0.37
N ASP A 161 11.03 3.80 1.01
CA ASP A 161 11.99 4.68 0.35
C ASP A 161 13.47 4.37 0.66
N ARG A 162 14.39 5.02 -0.07
CA ARG A 162 15.85 4.94 0.07
C ARG A 162 16.43 6.22 0.66
N GLY A 163 17.32 6.06 1.63
CA GLY A 163 17.93 7.15 2.39
C GLY A 163 18.06 6.74 3.85
N PRO A 164 18.47 7.63 4.76
CA PRO A 164 19.11 8.94 4.55
C PRO A 164 20.42 8.83 3.76
N PHE A 165 20.85 9.91 3.10
CA PHE A 165 22.16 9.98 2.42
C PHE A 165 23.11 11.02 2.99
N TYR A 166 22.58 11.93 3.82
CA TYR A 166 23.36 12.91 4.55
C TYR A 166 23.54 12.42 5.98
N SER A 167 24.75 12.53 6.52
CA SER A 167 25.15 12.10 7.87
C SER A 167 25.11 10.58 8.13
N ASP A 168 25.36 10.21 9.38
CA ASP A 168 25.42 8.86 9.92
C ASP A 168 24.04 8.30 10.35
N ARG A 169 22.95 9.05 10.12
CA ARG A 169 21.59 8.59 10.37
C ARG A 169 21.30 7.25 9.71
N ILE A 170 20.47 6.45 10.39
CA ILE A 170 20.11 5.11 9.94
C ILE A 170 18.73 5.05 9.29
N ILE A 171 17.83 5.96 9.66
CA ILE A 171 16.44 5.95 9.19
C ILE A 171 15.87 7.38 9.20
N ASP A 172 15.05 7.70 8.20
CA ASP A 172 14.26 8.92 8.15
C ASP A 172 12.78 8.53 8.09
N LEU A 173 11.95 9.07 8.99
CA LEU A 173 10.51 8.79 9.10
C LEU A 173 9.67 9.85 8.35
N SER A 174 8.38 9.59 8.18
CA SER A 174 7.35 10.63 8.00
C SER A 174 6.85 11.16 9.34
#